data_AF-A0A7W1QFR3-F1
#
_entry.id   AF-A0A7W1QFR3-F1
#
_cell.length_a   1.000
_cell.length_b   1.000
_cell.length_c   1.000
_cell.angle_alpha   90.00
_cell.angle_beta   90.00
_cell.angle_gamma   90.00
#
_symmetry.space_group_name_H-M   'P 1'
#
loop_
_entity.id
_entity.type
_entity.pdbx_description
1 polymer ?
#
loop_
_entity_poly.entity_id
_entity_poly.type
_entity_poly.pdbx_seq_one_letter_code
_entity_poly.pdbx_strand_id
1 'polypeptide(L)'
;IVQLATRAIKDAHPELLVMTDVCLCEYTDHGHCGLLGAGGTVENDSSVEVIALTAVSHARAGADIVAPSDMMDGRVGAIRAALDEEGFDDVPIIAYSAKFASAFYGPFREAAESTPAFGDRRAYQLDPANGDEAVREALLDVQEGADVVMVKPALAYLDIIRRVKDATRMPVAAYNVSGEYAMVKAGAAAGALDERTVVLETLTSIRRAGADIIISYHAKDAALWLQT
;
A
#
# COMPACT_ATOMS: atom_id res chain seq x y z
N ILE A 1 -15.41 -2.56 9.54
CA ILE A 1 -16.19 -2.58 8.27
C ILE A 1 -15.55 -3.51 7.24
N VAL A 2 -14.21 -3.53 7.15
CA VAL A 2 -13.44 -4.36 6.22
C VAL A 2 -13.88 -5.82 6.22
N GLN A 3 -13.94 -6.48 7.38
CA GLN A 3 -14.33 -7.89 7.47
C GLN A 3 -15.74 -8.18 6.92
N LEU A 4 -16.68 -7.24 7.09
CA LEU A 4 -18.04 -7.37 6.54
C LEU A 4 -18.03 -7.24 5.01
N ALA A 5 -17.27 -6.27 4.48
CA ALA A 5 -17.11 -6.08 3.05
C ALA A 5 -16.41 -7.28 2.39
N THR A 6 -15.33 -7.78 3.00
CA THR A 6 -14.60 -8.97 2.53
C THR A 6 -15.54 -10.17 2.38
N ARG A 7 -16.29 -10.51 3.44
CA ARG A 7 -17.27 -11.61 3.37
C ARG A 7 -18.31 -11.40 2.28
N ALA A 8 -18.92 -10.21 2.22
CA ALA A 8 -19.93 -9.91 1.21
C ALA A 8 -19.39 -10.00 -0.22
N ILE A 9 -18.15 -9.57 -0.46
CA ILE A 9 -17.50 -9.66 -1.77
C ILE A 9 -17.20 -11.13 -2.12
N LYS A 10 -16.63 -11.91 -1.21
CA LYS A 10 -16.33 -13.33 -1.45
C LYS A 10 -17.61 -14.15 -1.65
N ASP A 11 -18.68 -13.85 -0.92
CA ASP A 11 -19.99 -14.50 -1.10
C ASP A 11 -20.59 -14.21 -2.48
N ALA A 12 -20.50 -12.97 -2.96
CA ALA A 12 -21.05 -12.56 -4.24
C ALA A 12 -20.17 -12.94 -5.45
N HIS A 13 -18.84 -12.92 -5.26
CA HIS A 13 -17.83 -13.13 -6.30
C HIS A 13 -16.64 -13.95 -5.77
N PRO A 14 -16.79 -15.28 -5.61
CA PRO A 14 -15.75 -16.13 -5.00
C PRO A 14 -14.39 -16.10 -5.72
N GLU A 15 -14.41 -15.94 -7.04
CA GLU A 15 -13.22 -15.90 -7.89
C GLU A 15 -12.51 -14.53 -7.88
N LEU A 16 -13.16 -13.49 -7.32
CA LEU A 16 -12.51 -12.19 -7.20
C LEU A 16 -11.52 -12.22 -6.04
N LEU A 17 -10.26 -11.86 -6.33
CA LEU A 17 -9.24 -11.68 -5.31
C LEU A 17 -9.55 -10.44 -4.46
N VAL A 18 -9.60 -10.63 -3.15
CA VAL A 18 -9.83 -9.58 -2.16
C VAL A 18 -8.55 -9.34 -1.38
N MET A 19 -7.91 -8.22 -1.66
CA MET A 19 -6.78 -7.71 -0.90
C MET A 19 -7.27 -6.65 0.11
N THR A 20 -6.82 -6.76 1.37
CA THR A 20 -7.15 -5.78 2.41
C THR A 20 -5.93 -4.98 2.86
N ASP A 21 -6.06 -3.65 2.96
CA ASP A 21 -5.07 -2.82 3.65
C ASP A 21 -5.07 -3.14 5.15
N VAL A 22 -3.88 -3.26 5.75
CA VAL A 22 -3.72 -3.48 7.19
C VAL A 22 -3.01 -2.26 7.77
N CYS A 23 -3.73 -1.48 8.58
CA CYS A 23 -3.24 -0.28 9.24
C CYS A 23 -4.23 0.15 10.33
N LEU A 24 -3.78 0.97 11.30
CA LEU A 24 -4.62 1.45 12.39
C LEU A 24 -5.15 2.88 12.18
N CYS A 25 -4.71 3.59 11.13
CA CYS A 25 -4.97 5.03 11.01
C CYS A 25 -6.44 5.42 10.79
N GLU A 26 -7.27 4.52 10.28
CA GLU A 26 -8.72 4.76 10.11
C GLU A 26 -9.55 4.34 11.35
N TYR A 27 -8.88 3.79 12.38
CA TYR A 27 -9.51 3.23 13.56
C TYR A 27 -9.01 3.86 14.87
N THR A 28 -8.09 4.82 14.78
CA THR A 28 -7.54 5.57 15.91
C THR A 28 -8.12 6.98 15.91
N ASP A 29 -8.34 7.55 17.09
CA ASP A 29 -8.82 8.92 17.27
C ASP A 29 -7.78 9.98 16.86
N HIS A 30 -6.50 9.60 16.82
CA HIS A 30 -5.37 10.47 16.46
C HIS A 30 -4.91 10.33 14.99
N GLY A 31 -5.39 9.33 14.24
CA GLY A 31 -5.10 9.16 12.81
C GLY A 31 -3.65 8.77 12.45
N HIS A 32 -2.88 8.25 13.42
CA HIS A 32 -1.54 7.68 13.18
C HIS A 32 -1.65 6.20 12.83
N CYS A 33 -0.63 5.65 12.15
CA CYS A 33 -0.67 4.27 11.68
C CYS A 33 -0.44 3.22 12.78
N GLY A 34 -0.01 3.65 13.96
CA GLY A 34 0.27 2.81 15.13
C GLY A 34 -0.24 3.45 16.42
N LEU A 35 -0.16 2.72 17.52
CA LEU A 35 -0.49 3.17 18.87
C LEU A 35 0.48 4.26 19.33
N LEU A 36 0.00 5.21 20.13
CA LEU A 36 0.82 6.28 20.68
C LEU A 36 1.20 6.02 22.14
N GLY A 37 2.47 6.26 22.46
CA GLY A 37 2.97 6.25 23.82
C GLY A 37 2.72 7.54 24.58
N ALA A 38 3.17 7.60 25.83
CA ALA A 38 2.96 8.75 26.72
C ALA A 38 3.56 10.09 26.19
N GLY A 39 4.50 10.03 25.24
CA GLY A 39 5.09 11.20 24.58
C GLY A 39 4.42 11.64 23.28
N GLY A 40 3.32 11.00 22.86
CA GLY A 40 2.65 11.28 21.58
C GLY A 40 3.41 10.75 20.36
N THR A 41 4.44 9.91 20.57
CA THR A 41 5.18 9.20 19.53
C THR A 41 4.60 7.81 19.33
N VAL A 42 4.69 7.28 18.11
CA VAL A 42 4.24 5.92 17.82
C VAL A 42 5.11 4.92 18.59
N GLU A 43 4.47 3.99 19.32
CA GLU A 43 5.14 2.86 19.96
C GLU A 43 5.17 1.68 19.00
N ASN A 44 6.34 1.40 18.42
CA ASN A 44 6.51 0.41 17.36
C ASN A 44 6.00 -0.98 17.77
N ASP A 45 6.58 -1.56 18.82
CA ASP A 45 6.33 -2.96 19.17
C ASP A 45 4.87 -3.20 19.58
N SER A 46 4.30 -2.30 20.40
CA SER A 46 2.88 -2.32 20.77
C SER A 46 1.97 -2.19 19.54
N SER A 47 2.38 -1.42 18.52
CA SER A 47 1.61 -1.27 17.28
C SER A 47 1.65 -2.54 16.43
N VAL A 48 2.82 -3.16 16.30
CA VAL A 48 3.04 -4.37 15.51
C VAL A 48 2.14 -5.52 16.00
N GLU A 49 1.97 -5.67 17.32
CA GLU A 49 1.06 -6.68 17.89
C GLU A 49 -0.38 -6.50 17.39
N VAL A 50 -0.92 -5.28 17.46
CA VAL A 50 -2.30 -4.99 17.01
C VAL A 50 -2.45 -5.09 15.50
N ILE A 51 -1.41 -4.70 14.74
CA ILE A 51 -1.37 -4.83 13.29
C ILE A 51 -1.44 -6.30 12.86
N ALA A 52 -0.67 -7.19 13.51
CA ALA A 52 -0.70 -8.62 13.26
C ALA A 52 -2.09 -9.23 13.55
N LEU A 53 -2.70 -8.87 14.69
CA LEU A 53 -4.07 -9.28 15.02
C LEU A 53 -5.10 -8.79 13.98
N THR A 54 -4.90 -7.60 13.43
CA THR A 54 -5.75 -7.03 12.38
C THR A 54 -5.63 -7.83 11.07
N ALA A 55 -4.41 -8.19 10.66
CA ALA A 55 -4.19 -9.03 9.49
C ALA A 55 -4.88 -10.40 9.61
N VAL A 56 -4.72 -11.08 10.75
CA VAL A 56 -5.42 -12.34 11.05
C VAL A 56 -6.94 -12.17 11.00
N SER A 57 -7.46 -11.06 11.53
CA SER A 57 -8.90 -10.76 11.47
C SER A 57 -9.41 -10.63 10.04
N HIS A 58 -8.61 -10.07 9.13
CA HIS A 58 -8.95 -9.97 7.71
C HIS A 58 -8.88 -11.33 7.01
N ALA A 59 -7.84 -12.14 7.27
CA ALA A 59 -7.71 -13.50 6.74
C ALA A 59 -8.90 -14.39 7.16
N ARG A 60 -9.28 -14.37 8.45
CA ARG A 60 -10.48 -15.06 8.96
C ARG A 60 -11.78 -14.62 8.29
N ALA A 61 -11.83 -13.40 7.74
CA ALA A 61 -12.99 -12.91 7.01
C ALA A 61 -13.02 -13.33 5.53
N GLY A 62 -11.98 -14.01 5.04
CA GLY A 62 -11.83 -14.47 3.67
C GLY A 62 -11.00 -13.54 2.78
N ALA A 63 -10.12 -12.69 3.36
CA ALA A 63 -9.18 -11.93 2.56
C ALA A 63 -8.17 -12.90 1.92
N ASP A 64 -8.02 -12.82 0.59
CA ASP A 64 -7.07 -13.65 -0.14
C ASP A 64 -5.63 -13.12 0.02
N ILE A 65 -5.47 -11.82 0.33
CA ILE A 65 -4.17 -11.14 0.46
C ILE A 65 -4.27 -10.07 1.55
N VAL A 66 -3.23 -9.93 2.38
CA VAL A 66 -3.09 -8.81 3.34
C VAL A 66 -1.98 -7.85 2.91
N ALA A 67 -2.20 -6.56 3.09
CA ALA A 67 -1.27 -5.53 2.63
C ALA A 67 -0.95 -4.50 3.74
N PRO A 68 0.07 -4.75 4.58
CA PRO A 68 0.42 -3.85 5.68
C PRO A 68 1.00 -2.54 5.17
N SER A 69 0.37 -1.43 5.52
CA SER A 69 0.67 -0.09 5.01
C SER A 69 1.22 0.88 6.07
N ASP A 70 1.44 0.40 7.29
CA ASP A 70 1.76 1.18 8.48
C ASP A 70 3.20 1.73 8.53
N MET A 71 4.17 1.01 7.93
CA MET A 71 5.62 1.28 8.00
C MET A 71 6.26 1.12 9.39
N MET A 72 5.72 0.25 10.25
CA MET A 72 6.38 -0.12 11.51
C MET A 72 7.53 -1.10 11.26
N ASP A 73 8.58 -1.04 12.08
CA ASP A 73 9.70 -1.97 11.98
C ASP A 73 9.26 -3.37 12.43
N GLY A 74 9.60 -4.41 11.65
CA GLY A 74 9.30 -5.80 12.01
C GLY A 74 7.85 -6.27 11.77
N ARG A 75 6.97 -5.42 11.22
CA ARG A 75 5.55 -5.79 11.08
C ARG A 75 5.31 -6.98 10.14
N VAL A 76 6.14 -7.16 9.09
CA VAL A 76 5.91 -8.24 8.12
C VAL A 76 6.15 -9.58 8.81
N GLY A 77 7.25 -9.69 9.56
CA GLY A 77 7.58 -10.92 10.27
C GLY A 77 6.53 -11.27 11.33
N ALA A 78 6.04 -10.27 12.05
CA ALA A 78 4.97 -10.46 13.03
C ALA A 78 3.64 -10.89 12.38
N ILE A 79 3.25 -10.29 11.25
CA ILE A 79 2.05 -10.68 10.51
C ILE A 79 2.19 -12.11 9.99
N ARG A 80 3.33 -12.46 9.38
CA ARG A 80 3.56 -13.81 8.86
C ARG A 80 3.45 -14.85 9.96
N ALA A 81 4.12 -14.63 11.10
CA ALA A 81 4.06 -15.53 12.24
C ALA A 81 2.63 -15.71 12.78
N ALA A 82 1.87 -14.61 12.91
CA ALA A 82 0.50 -14.66 13.39
C ALA A 82 -0.47 -15.36 12.42
N LEU A 83 -0.29 -15.17 11.10
CA LEU A 83 -1.06 -15.89 10.09
C LEU A 83 -0.75 -17.38 10.13
N ASP A 84 0.54 -17.77 10.24
CA ASP A 84 0.96 -19.17 10.32
C ASP A 84 0.40 -19.89 11.55
N GLU A 85 0.45 -19.24 12.72
CA GLU A 85 -0.09 -19.79 13.97
C GLU A 85 -1.60 -20.07 13.89
N GLU A 86 -2.31 -19.30 13.07
CA GLU A 86 -3.75 -19.38 12.88
C GLU A 86 -4.16 -20.23 11.66
N GLY A 87 -3.19 -20.85 10.98
CA GLY A 87 -3.42 -21.75 9.84
C GLY A 87 -3.73 -21.03 8.52
N PHE A 88 -3.22 -19.82 8.34
CA PHE A 88 -3.31 -19.01 7.12
C PHE A 88 -1.95 -18.90 6.41
N ASP A 89 -1.19 -20.00 6.35
CA ASP A 89 0.14 -20.07 5.75
C ASP A 89 0.16 -19.76 4.24
N ASP A 90 -0.98 -19.92 3.58
CA ASP A 90 -1.19 -19.65 2.15
C ASP A 90 -1.61 -18.22 1.82
N VAL A 91 -2.00 -17.41 2.82
CA VAL A 91 -2.40 -16.01 2.61
C VAL A 91 -1.15 -15.16 2.34
N PRO A 92 -0.99 -14.57 1.14
CA PRO A 92 0.19 -13.79 0.80
C PRO A 92 0.19 -12.40 1.45
N ILE A 93 1.39 -11.88 1.67
CA ILE A 93 1.65 -10.54 2.19
C ILE A 93 2.20 -9.64 1.08
N ILE A 94 1.46 -8.59 0.74
CA ILE A 94 1.95 -7.50 -0.12
C ILE A 94 2.37 -6.33 0.76
N ALA A 95 3.65 -6.29 1.13
CA ALA A 95 4.16 -5.28 2.04
C ALA A 95 4.33 -3.93 1.35
N TYR A 96 3.87 -2.84 1.98
CA TYR A 96 4.21 -1.48 1.55
C TYR A 96 5.63 -1.11 1.95
N SER A 97 6.61 -1.84 1.42
CA SER A 97 8.01 -1.79 1.83
C SER A 97 8.68 -0.44 1.63
N ALA A 98 8.32 0.28 0.58
CA ALA A 98 8.86 1.60 0.29
C ALA A 98 7.72 2.61 0.19
N LYS A 99 7.14 2.98 1.34
CA LYS A 99 6.10 4.02 1.45
C LYS A 99 6.69 5.33 1.95
N PHE A 100 6.80 6.29 1.04
CA PHE A 100 7.39 7.60 1.32
C PHE A 100 6.40 8.56 1.99
N ALA A 101 6.93 9.49 2.78
CA ALA A 101 6.24 10.65 3.35
C ALA A 101 5.98 11.70 2.26
N SER A 102 5.05 11.37 1.35
CA SER A 102 4.85 12.12 0.11
C SER A 102 3.73 13.15 0.17
N ALA A 103 3.88 14.23 -0.60
CA ALA A 103 2.85 15.25 -0.80
C ALA A 103 1.70 14.78 -1.72
N PHE A 104 1.88 13.69 -2.46
CA PHE A 104 0.88 13.16 -3.40
C PHE A 104 -0.33 12.48 -2.72
N TYR A 105 -0.40 12.45 -1.39
CA TYR A 105 -1.52 11.82 -0.66
C TYR A 105 -2.69 12.76 -0.35
N GLY A 106 -2.65 14.03 -0.75
CA GLY A 106 -3.67 15.03 -0.41
C GLY A 106 -5.11 14.52 -0.61
N PRO A 107 -5.52 14.13 -1.83
CA PRO A 107 -6.89 13.68 -2.07
C PRO A 107 -7.27 12.37 -1.35
N PHE A 108 -6.29 11.49 -1.06
CA PHE A 108 -6.53 10.27 -0.29
C PHE A 108 -6.87 10.60 1.16
N ARG A 109 -6.19 11.57 1.77
CA ARG A 109 -6.43 11.96 3.17
C ARG A 109 -7.84 12.53 3.37
N GLU A 110 -8.38 13.20 2.35
CA GLU A 110 -9.77 13.65 2.35
C GLU A 110 -10.74 12.47 2.21
N ALA A 111 -10.46 11.53 1.30
CA ALA A 111 -11.33 10.37 1.05
C ALA A 111 -11.36 9.34 2.20
N ALA A 112 -10.24 9.14 2.90
CA ALA A 112 -10.08 8.16 3.97
C ALA A 112 -10.27 8.76 5.38
N GLU A 113 -10.53 10.07 5.49
CA GLU A 113 -10.59 10.82 6.76
C GLU A 113 -9.37 10.57 7.67
N SER A 114 -8.23 10.19 7.10
CA SER A 114 -7.08 9.65 7.83
C SER A 114 -5.99 10.69 8.08
N THR A 115 -6.33 11.97 8.21
CA THR A 115 -5.33 13.02 8.46
C THR A 115 -4.86 12.93 9.92
N PRO A 116 -3.54 12.89 10.21
CA PRO A 116 -3.07 12.92 11.59
C PRO A 116 -3.63 14.14 12.33
N ALA A 117 -4.14 13.93 13.53
CA ALA A 117 -4.70 15.00 14.35
C ALA A 117 -3.63 16.03 14.77
N PHE A 118 -2.38 15.59 14.85
CA PHE A 118 -1.21 16.43 15.11
C PHE A 118 0.05 15.82 14.46
N GLY A 119 1.12 16.62 14.35
CA GLY A 119 2.39 16.18 13.80
C GLY A 119 2.32 15.75 12.33
N ASP A 120 3.21 14.84 11.95
CA ASP A 120 3.24 14.23 10.63
C ASP A 120 3.61 12.74 10.71
N ARG A 121 3.76 12.08 9.55
CA ARG A 121 4.08 10.65 9.46
C ARG A 121 5.56 10.39 9.13
N ARG A 122 6.43 11.40 9.17
CA ARG A 122 7.85 11.28 8.77
C ARG A 122 8.69 10.47 9.74
N ALA A 123 8.19 10.20 10.93
CA ALA A 123 8.86 9.34 11.90
C ALA A 123 8.90 7.86 11.47
N TYR A 124 8.07 7.45 10.52
CA TYR A 124 7.99 6.06 10.03
C TYR A 124 7.81 5.95 8.51
N GLN A 125 7.21 6.94 7.84
CA GLN A 125 7.22 6.99 6.38
C GLN A 125 8.55 7.53 5.86
N LEU A 126 9.06 6.93 4.79
CA LEU A 126 10.40 7.20 4.26
C LEU A 126 10.57 8.64 3.77
N ASP A 127 11.76 9.20 3.96
CA ASP A 127 12.11 10.50 3.38
C ASP A 127 12.14 10.39 1.84
N PRO A 128 11.37 11.22 1.09
CA PRO A 128 11.42 11.27 -0.37
C PRO A 128 12.83 11.41 -0.98
N ALA A 129 13.79 11.95 -0.24
CA ALA A 129 15.18 12.09 -0.71
C ALA A 129 16.00 10.79 -0.62
N ASN A 130 15.54 9.79 0.13
CA ASN A 130 16.35 8.62 0.49
C ASN A 130 15.94 7.35 -0.27
N GLY A 131 16.47 7.20 -1.47
CA GLY A 131 16.24 5.99 -2.27
C GLY A 131 17.00 4.74 -1.77
N ASP A 132 18.08 4.91 -1.00
CA ASP A 132 18.88 3.78 -0.50
C ASP A 132 18.17 3.06 0.64
N GLU A 133 17.52 3.80 1.53
CA GLU A 133 16.67 3.27 2.60
C GLU A 133 15.49 2.50 2.04
N ALA A 134 14.80 3.01 1.01
CA ALA A 134 13.71 2.29 0.37
C ALA A 134 14.09 0.89 -0.16
N VAL A 135 15.31 0.74 -0.69
CA VAL A 135 15.81 -0.57 -1.13
C VAL A 135 16.13 -1.46 0.08
N ARG A 136 16.66 -0.89 1.16
CA ARG A 136 16.96 -1.60 2.40
C ARG A 136 15.70 -2.14 3.06
N GLU A 137 14.68 -1.30 3.22
CA GLU A 137 13.38 -1.70 3.78
C GLU A 137 12.72 -2.82 2.96
N ALA A 138 12.76 -2.71 1.63
CA ALA A 138 12.28 -3.79 0.77
C ALA A 138 13.04 -5.11 0.95
N LEU A 139 14.36 -5.07 1.20
CA LEU A 139 15.11 -6.28 1.49
C LEU A 139 14.82 -6.84 2.87
N LEU A 140 14.56 -5.99 3.88
CA LEU A 140 14.16 -6.41 5.22
C LEU A 140 12.80 -7.12 5.19
N ASP A 141 11.80 -6.53 4.52
CA ASP A 141 10.48 -7.16 4.36
C ASP A 141 10.55 -8.52 3.67
N VAL A 142 11.43 -8.66 2.68
CA VAL A 142 11.65 -9.95 2.01
C VAL A 142 12.24 -10.97 2.98
N GLN A 143 13.17 -10.58 3.85
CA GLN A 143 13.72 -11.46 4.88
C GLN A 143 12.67 -11.84 5.93
N GLU A 144 11.71 -10.96 6.18
CA GLU A 144 10.60 -11.15 7.11
C GLU A 144 9.43 -11.96 6.53
N GLY A 145 9.44 -12.26 5.23
CA GLY A 145 8.45 -13.14 4.59
C GLY A 145 7.41 -12.44 3.74
N ALA A 146 7.68 -11.24 3.22
CA ALA A 146 6.81 -10.62 2.22
C ALA A 146 6.85 -11.38 0.88
N ASP A 147 5.69 -11.74 0.34
CA ASP A 147 5.55 -12.40 -0.97
C ASP A 147 5.67 -11.41 -2.13
N VAL A 148 5.27 -10.17 -1.89
CA VAL A 148 5.37 -9.05 -2.83
C VAL A 148 5.78 -7.80 -2.06
N VAL A 149 6.72 -7.03 -2.62
CA VAL A 149 7.10 -5.72 -2.08
C VAL A 149 6.47 -4.60 -2.90
N MET A 150 6.08 -3.50 -2.25
CA MET A 150 5.39 -2.38 -2.91
C MET A 150 6.12 -1.06 -2.73
N VAL A 151 6.15 -0.26 -3.81
CA VAL A 151 6.57 1.15 -3.78
C VAL A 151 5.35 2.07 -3.85
N LYS A 152 5.32 3.09 -2.97
CA LYS A 152 4.25 4.10 -2.92
C LYS A 152 4.82 5.48 -2.55
N PRO A 153 4.56 6.55 -3.33
CA PRO A 153 3.85 6.62 -4.62
C PRO A 153 4.56 5.92 -5.80
N ALA A 154 3.99 6.00 -7.00
CA ALA A 154 4.54 5.33 -8.19
C ALA A 154 5.17 6.29 -9.20
N LEU A 155 4.44 7.27 -9.72
CA LEU A 155 4.85 8.08 -10.86
C LEU A 155 6.12 8.89 -10.58
N ALA A 156 6.23 9.47 -9.39
CA ALA A 156 7.41 10.24 -8.98
C ALA A 156 8.56 9.36 -8.45
N TYR A 157 8.39 8.03 -8.40
CA TYR A 157 9.31 7.08 -7.77
C TYR A 157 9.57 5.85 -8.68
N LEU A 158 9.49 6.03 -10.00
CA LEU A 158 9.77 4.97 -10.98
C LEU A 158 11.20 4.44 -10.87
N ASP A 159 12.15 5.29 -10.49
CA ASP A 159 13.52 4.91 -10.19
C ASP A 159 13.60 3.96 -8.98
N ILE A 160 12.81 4.21 -7.93
CA ILE A 160 12.72 3.33 -6.77
C ILE A 160 12.09 1.99 -7.12
N ILE A 161 11.02 1.97 -7.93
CA ILE A 161 10.43 0.72 -8.45
C ILE A 161 11.49 -0.13 -9.17
N ARG A 162 12.27 0.49 -10.05
CA ARG A 162 13.36 -0.18 -10.77
C ARG A 162 14.42 -0.74 -9.83
N ARG A 163 14.89 0.08 -8.89
CA ARG A 163 15.91 -0.30 -7.91
C ARG A 163 15.46 -1.45 -7.01
N VAL A 164 14.24 -1.37 -6.47
CA VAL A 164 13.64 -2.44 -5.66
C VAL A 164 13.54 -3.73 -6.48
N LYS A 165 13.03 -3.65 -7.73
CA LYS A 165 12.93 -4.82 -8.63
C LYS A 165 14.29 -5.48 -8.89
N ASP A 166 15.35 -4.69 -9.10
CA ASP A 166 16.71 -5.21 -9.32
C ASP A 166 17.31 -5.86 -8.07
N ALA A 167 17.08 -5.26 -6.90
CA ALA A 167 17.68 -5.69 -5.65
C ALA A 167 16.99 -6.93 -5.07
N THR A 168 15.65 -6.94 -5.03
CA THR A 168 14.89 -8.03 -4.38
C THR A 168 14.65 -9.20 -5.32
N ARG A 169 14.54 -8.95 -6.63
CA ARG A 169 14.10 -9.94 -7.65
C ARG A 169 12.72 -10.56 -7.38
N MET A 170 11.98 -10.01 -6.44
CA MET A 170 10.61 -10.41 -6.09
C MET A 170 9.59 -9.81 -7.07
N PRO A 171 8.34 -10.28 -7.06
CA PRO A 171 7.23 -9.50 -7.60
C PRO A 171 7.18 -8.13 -6.94
N VAL A 172 6.94 -7.08 -7.73
CA VAL A 172 6.87 -5.70 -7.23
C VAL A 172 5.48 -5.13 -7.52
N ALA A 173 4.81 -4.62 -6.49
CA ALA A 173 3.61 -3.81 -6.67
C ALA A 173 3.99 -2.31 -6.69
N ALA A 174 3.18 -1.51 -7.37
CA ALA A 174 3.30 -0.05 -7.36
C ALA A 174 1.92 0.58 -7.18
N TYR A 175 1.85 1.62 -6.35
CA TYR A 175 0.61 2.35 -6.09
C TYR A 175 0.61 3.68 -6.85
N ASN A 176 -0.23 3.78 -7.88
CA ASN A 176 -0.55 5.06 -8.53
C ASN A 176 -1.57 5.84 -7.67
N VAL A 177 -1.06 6.77 -6.87
CA VAL A 177 -1.79 7.34 -5.72
C VAL A 177 -2.76 8.43 -6.13
N SER A 178 -3.56 8.86 -5.16
CA SER A 178 -4.68 9.79 -5.35
C SER A 178 -4.26 11.13 -5.97
N GLY A 179 -3.12 11.71 -5.57
CA GLY A 179 -2.61 12.95 -6.13
C GLY A 179 -2.17 12.80 -7.57
N GLU A 180 -1.55 11.67 -7.93
CA GLU A 180 -1.16 11.37 -9.30
C GLU A 180 -2.38 11.20 -10.20
N TYR A 181 -3.40 10.48 -9.72
CA TYR A 181 -4.71 10.39 -10.38
C TYR A 181 -5.37 11.76 -10.57
N ALA A 182 -5.45 12.56 -9.50
CA ALA A 182 -6.10 13.86 -9.52
C ALA A 182 -5.41 14.85 -10.46
N MET A 183 -4.07 14.81 -10.54
CA MET A 183 -3.30 15.61 -11.49
C MET A 183 -3.70 15.34 -12.94
N VAL A 184 -3.84 14.06 -13.31
CA VAL A 184 -4.26 13.69 -14.68
C VAL A 184 -5.68 14.13 -14.95
N LYS A 185 -6.61 13.88 -14.03
CA LYS A 185 -8.01 14.32 -14.17
C LYS A 185 -8.13 15.85 -14.29
N ALA A 186 -7.36 16.60 -13.51
CA ALA A 186 -7.33 18.06 -13.57
C ALA A 186 -6.76 18.57 -14.90
N GLY A 187 -5.64 17.99 -15.37
CA GLY A 187 -5.04 18.35 -16.66
C GLY A 187 -5.96 18.05 -17.85
N ALA A 188 -6.67 16.93 -17.81
CA ALA A 188 -7.67 16.57 -18.83
C ALA A 188 -8.87 17.52 -18.81
N ALA A 189 -9.41 17.84 -17.62
CA ALA A 189 -10.52 18.78 -17.47
C ALA A 189 -10.17 20.20 -17.96
N ALA A 190 -8.90 20.60 -17.83
CA ALA A 190 -8.39 21.87 -18.36
C ALA A 190 -8.12 21.83 -19.88
N GLY A 191 -8.30 20.68 -20.55
CA GLY A 191 -7.98 20.49 -21.97
C GLY A 191 -6.48 20.46 -22.28
N ALA A 192 -5.63 20.35 -21.25
CA ALA A 192 -4.17 20.33 -21.41
C ALA A 192 -3.63 18.92 -21.72
N LEU A 193 -4.37 17.87 -21.35
CA LEU A 193 -3.98 16.48 -21.52
C LEU A 193 -5.09 15.67 -22.21
N ASP A 194 -4.71 14.74 -23.08
CA ASP A 194 -5.60 13.64 -23.47
C ASP A 194 -5.56 12.57 -22.38
N GLU A 195 -6.69 12.41 -21.67
CA GLU A 195 -6.75 11.58 -20.47
C GLU A 195 -6.36 10.11 -20.76
N ARG A 196 -7.00 9.51 -21.77
CA ARG A 196 -6.78 8.11 -22.12
C ARG A 196 -5.31 7.84 -22.43
N THR A 197 -4.71 8.68 -23.27
CA THR A 197 -3.31 8.53 -23.68
C THR A 197 -2.38 8.64 -22.49
N VAL A 198 -2.53 9.69 -21.67
CA VAL A 198 -1.64 9.93 -20.52
C VAL A 198 -1.77 8.85 -19.45
N VAL A 199 -2.98 8.37 -19.17
CA VAL A 199 -3.18 7.30 -18.20
C VAL A 199 -2.52 6.01 -18.69
N LEU A 200 -2.74 5.61 -19.95
CA LEU A 200 -2.14 4.39 -20.48
C LEU A 200 -0.61 4.48 -20.54
N GLU A 201 -0.05 5.65 -20.89
CA GLU A 201 1.39 5.88 -20.85
C GLU A 201 1.95 5.84 -19.40
N THR A 202 1.21 6.38 -18.43
CA THR A 202 1.56 6.33 -17.01
C THR A 202 1.63 4.89 -16.51
N LEU A 203 0.58 4.10 -16.74
CA LEU A 203 0.54 2.68 -16.34
C LEU A 203 1.62 1.87 -17.06
N THR A 204 1.86 2.14 -18.34
CA THR A 204 2.96 1.52 -19.12
C THR A 204 4.32 1.87 -18.52
N SER A 205 4.52 3.12 -18.10
CA SER A 205 5.79 3.55 -17.48
C SER A 205 6.03 2.88 -16.13
N ILE A 206 4.97 2.70 -15.32
CA ILE A 206 5.03 1.95 -14.06
C ILE A 206 5.39 0.47 -14.33
N ARG A 207 4.75 -0.16 -15.33
CA ARG A 207 5.09 -1.52 -15.77
C ARG A 207 6.54 -1.62 -16.24
N ARG A 208 6.99 -0.68 -17.07
CA ARG A 208 8.36 -0.60 -17.61
C ARG A 208 9.41 -0.45 -16.51
N ALA A 209 9.10 0.29 -15.45
CA ALA A 209 10.00 0.44 -14.30
C ALA A 209 10.24 -0.90 -13.57
N GLY A 210 9.30 -1.84 -13.66
CA GLY A 210 9.45 -3.19 -13.13
C GLY A 210 8.32 -3.66 -12.23
N ALA A 211 7.27 -2.86 -12.04
CA ALA A 211 6.10 -3.29 -11.28
C ALA A 211 5.36 -4.40 -12.03
N ASP A 212 4.99 -5.47 -11.35
CA ASP A 212 4.18 -6.58 -11.85
C ASP A 212 2.69 -6.39 -11.52
N ILE A 213 2.40 -5.66 -10.44
CA ILE A 213 1.05 -5.32 -9.98
C ILE A 213 0.95 -3.79 -9.88
N ILE A 214 -0.14 -3.22 -10.39
CA ILE A 214 -0.40 -1.78 -10.31
C ILE A 214 -1.73 -1.54 -9.61
N ILE A 215 -1.69 -0.87 -8.46
CA ILE A 215 -2.89 -0.36 -7.79
C ILE A 215 -3.15 1.04 -8.33
N SER A 216 -4.29 1.26 -8.98
CA SER A 216 -4.64 2.56 -9.55
C SER A 216 -6.15 2.80 -9.52
N TYR A 217 -6.54 4.04 -9.26
CA TYR A 217 -7.91 4.50 -9.43
C TYR A 217 -8.36 4.52 -10.90
N HIS A 218 -7.43 4.46 -11.85
CA HIS A 218 -7.72 4.32 -13.26
C HIS A 218 -7.98 2.87 -13.70
N ALA A 219 -7.92 1.88 -12.80
CA ALA A 219 -7.97 0.46 -13.18
C ALA A 219 -9.20 0.09 -14.02
N LYS A 220 -10.38 0.61 -13.66
CA LYS A 220 -11.62 0.37 -14.41
C LYS A 220 -11.58 0.99 -15.81
N ASP A 221 -11.14 2.24 -15.91
CA ASP A 221 -11.04 2.96 -17.19
C ASP A 221 -10.02 2.28 -18.11
N ALA A 222 -8.85 1.94 -17.57
CA ALA A 222 -7.78 1.25 -18.30
C ALA A 222 -8.23 -0.15 -18.78
N ALA A 223 -8.94 -0.91 -17.96
CA ALA A 223 -9.48 -2.21 -18.36
C ALA A 223 -10.42 -2.10 -19.57
N LEU A 224 -11.25 -1.06 -19.63
CA LEU A 224 -12.12 -0.80 -20.78
C LEU A 224 -11.32 -0.37 -22.01
N TRP A 225 -10.32 0.50 -21.85
CA TRP A 225 -9.52 1.03 -22.96
C TRP A 225 -8.55 0.02 -23.58
N LEU A 226 -8.16 -1.02 -22.85
CA LEU A 226 -7.27 -2.08 -23.33
C LEU A 226 -8.01 -3.23 -24.03
N GLN A 227 -9.34 -3.29 -23.91
CA GLN A 227 -10.17 -4.27 -24.63
C GLN A 227 -10.46 -3.88 -26.09
N THR A 228 -10.16 -2.64 -26.45
CA THR A 228 -10.30 -2.08 -27.81
C THR A 228 -8.96 -1.97 -28.49
#